data_AF-A0A378U4H2-F1
#
_entry.id   AF-A0A378U4H2-F1
#
_cell.length_a   1.000
_cell.length_b   1.000
_cell.length_c   1.000
_cell.angle_alpha   90.00
_cell.angle_beta   90.00
_cell.angle_gamma   90.00
#
_symmetry.space_group_name_H-M   'P 1'
#
loop_
_entity.id
_entity.type
_entity.pdbx_description
1 polymer ?
#
loop_
_entity_poly.entity_id
_entity_poly.type
_entity_poly.pdbx_seq_one_letter_code
_entity_poly.pdbx_strand_id
1 'polypeptide(L)'
;MMKKVKVALVCAMVSMGLYSCNSDDNSSSGDGYEIVAKTSDNALINNIVVVEDGATETITELGKKEWSKSFSGKKVVAVSVTGGTVDAADKAGVLTLEVVKDGKVVKTSKADGSILVATISM
;
A
#
# COMPACT_ATOMS: atom_id res chain seq x y z
N MET A 1 -31.32 -34.39 8.54
CA MET A 1 -31.51 -33.31 9.54
C MET A 1 -30.25 -32.45 9.58
N MET A 2 -30.30 -31.28 8.95
CA MET A 2 -29.16 -30.37 8.80
C MET A 2 -29.04 -29.49 10.05
N LYS A 3 -27.97 -29.65 10.84
CA LYS A 3 -27.63 -28.70 11.91
C LYS A 3 -26.84 -27.55 11.30
N LYS A 4 -27.49 -26.39 11.17
CA LYS A 4 -26.85 -25.11 10.82
C LYS A 4 -25.94 -24.70 11.97
N VAL A 5 -24.64 -24.87 11.80
CA VAL A 5 -23.64 -24.29 12.71
C VAL A 5 -23.44 -22.84 12.28
N LYS A 6 -23.97 -21.92 13.08
CA LYS A 6 -23.65 -20.48 12.98
C LYS A 6 -22.25 -20.29 13.57
N VAL A 7 -21.23 -20.26 12.73
CA VAL A 7 -19.89 -19.81 13.13
C VAL A 7 -19.92 -18.29 13.13
N ALA A 8 -20.13 -17.69 14.30
CA ALA A 8 -19.86 -16.28 14.50
C ALA A 8 -18.34 -16.12 14.60
N LEU A 9 -17.72 -15.69 13.50
CA LEU A 9 -16.31 -15.31 13.47
C LEU A 9 -16.18 -13.96 14.18
N VAL A 10 -15.90 -14.00 15.48
CA VAL A 10 -15.43 -12.84 16.23
C VAL A 10 -14.01 -12.56 15.76
N CYS A 11 -13.84 -11.61 14.84
CA CYS A 11 -12.51 -11.07 14.56
C CYS A 11 -12.06 -10.27 15.78
N ALA A 12 -11.14 -10.87 16.52
CA ALA A 12 -10.38 -10.25 17.58
C ALA A 12 -9.76 -8.95 17.05
N MET A 13 -10.12 -7.84 17.69
CA MET A 13 -9.40 -6.57 17.55
C MET A 13 -7.99 -6.81 18.10
N VAL A 14 -7.04 -7.01 17.19
CA VAL A 14 -5.62 -7.02 17.52
C VAL A 14 -5.22 -5.57 17.79
N SER A 15 -5.36 -5.17 19.04
CA SER A 15 -4.67 -4.02 19.62
C SER A 15 -3.19 -4.38 19.78
N MET A 16 -2.41 -4.05 18.75
CA MET A 16 -0.95 -3.95 18.77
C MET A 16 -0.63 -2.59 18.12
N GLY A 17 0.10 -1.65 18.69
CA GLY A 17 0.67 -1.53 20.00
C GLY A 17 0.84 -0.04 20.28
N LEU A 18 1.04 0.28 21.55
CA LEU A 18 1.31 1.63 22.05
C LEU A 18 2.59 2.16 21.40
N TYR A 19 2.45 3.14 20.51
CA TYR A 19 3.55 4.06 20.23
C TYR A 19 3.74 4.93 21.47
N SER A 20 4.71 4.55 22.30
CA SER A 20 5.36 5.48 23.21
C SER A 20 6.29 6.36 22.38
N CYS A 21 5.74 7.40 21.76
CA CYS A 21 6.52 8.57 21.38
C CYS A 21 6.03 9.73 22.25
N ASN A 22 6.97 10.18 23.05
CA ASN A 22 6.93 11.24 24.03
C ASN A 22 6.21 12.49 23.51
N SER A 23 5.51 13.16 24.43
CA SER A 23 4.86 14.45 24.27
C SER A 23 5.73 15.43 23.48
N ASP A 24 5.16 15.99 22.41
CA ASP A 24 5.27 17.42 22.11
C ASP A 24 4.09 17.84 21.23
N ASP A 25 3.34 18.81 21.74
CA ASP A 25 2.28 19.53 21.06
C ASP A 25 2.83 20.17 19.78
N ASN A 26 2.36 19.67 18.63
CA ASN A 26 2.08 20.54 17.49
C ASN A 26 1.02 19.88 16.62
N SER A 27 -0.22 20.35 16.74
CA SER A 27 -1.28 20.09 15.77
C SER A 27 -0.91 20.72 14.43
N SER A 28 -0.01 20.08 13.68
CA SER A 28 0.22 20.38 12.27
C SER A 28 -0.83 19.65 11.43
N SER A 29 -2.07 20.12 11.52
CA SER A 29 -3.07 19.85 10.50
C SER A 29 -2.60 20.47 9.18
N GLY A 30 -2.50 19.69 8.10
CA GLY A 30 -2.29 20.27 6.77
C GLY A 30 -2.10 19.29 5.61
N ASP A 31 -0.87 18.84 5.39
CA ASP A 31 -0.42 18.50 4.03
C ASP A 31 0.29 17.15 3.87
N GLY A 32 0.34 16.35 4.93
CA GLY A 32 0.90 15.00 4.88
C GLY A 32 -0.04 14.00 4.21
N TYR A 33 0.51 13.06 3.45
CA TYR A 33 -0.20 11.86 3.00
C TYR A 33 0.77 10.68 2.92
N GLU A 34 0.24 9.47 2.91
CA GLU A 34 0.99 8.23 2.74
C GLU A 34 0.64 7.59 1.40
N ILE A 35 1.65 7.08 0.69
CA ILE A 35 1.42 6.21 -0.45
C ILE A 35 1.67 4.78 0.00
N VAL A 36 0.70 3.90 -0.26
CA VAL A 36 0.71 2.51 0.17
C VAL A 36 0.54 1.60 -1.04
N ALA A 37 1.47 0.67 -1.22
CA ALA A 37 1.41 -0.39 -2.22
C ALA A 37 1.17 -1.74 -1.54
N LYS A 38 0.24 -2.54 -2.05
CA LYS A 38 -0.09 -3.87 -1.54
C LYS A 38 -0.34 -4.85 -2.67
N THR A 39 0.14 -6.07 -2.54
CA THR A 39 -0.15 -7.15 -3.49
C THR A 39 -1.06 -8.21 -2.90
N SER A 40 -1.77 -8.93 -3.77
CA SER A 40 -2.45 -10.18 -3.41
C SER A 40 -1.45 -11.27 -3.01
N ASP A 41 -1.95 -12.37 -2.46
CA ASP A 41 -1.09 -13.48 -2.03
C ASP A 41 -0.21 -14.10 -3.11
N ASN A 42 -0.70 -14.16 -4.36
CA ASN A 42 0.05 -14.68 -5.50
C ASN A 42 0.91 -13.61 -6.22
N ALA A 43 1.26 -12.50 -5.59
CA ALA A 43 2.04 -11.45 -6.22
C ALA A 43 3.05 -10.80 -5.28
N LEU A 44 4.14 -10.30 -5.85
CA LEU A 44 5.20 -9.59 -5.15
C LEU A 44 5.52 -8.28 -5.87
N ILE A 45 5.92 -7.28 -5.09
CA ILE A 45 6.53 -6.04 -5.57
C ILE A 45 7.95 -6.36 -6.02
N ASN A 46 8.37 -5.72 -7.12
CA ASN A 46 9.72 -5.85 -7.69
C ASN A 46 10.46 -4.51 -7.70
N ASN A 47 9.79 -3.43 -8.06
CA ASN A 47 10.40 -2.11 -8.19
C ASN A 47 9.37 -1.00 -7.93
N ILE A 48 9.81 0.07 -7.27
CA ILE A 48 9.05 1.28 -6.99
C ILE A 48 9.85 2.47 -7.53
N VAL A 49 9.20 3.31 -8.33
CA VAL A 49 9.76 4.56 -8.83
C VAL A 49 8.95 5.70 -8.25
N VAL A 50 9.63 6.62 -7.55
CA VAL A 50 9.03 7.84 -6.98
C VAL A 50 9.64 9.04 -7.69
N VAL A 51 8.79 9.90 -8.24
CA VAL A 51 9.19 11.19 -8.81
C VAL A 51 8.77 12.29 -7.84
N GLU A 52 9.74 12.96 -7.23
CA GLU A 52 9.54 14.00 -6.22
C GLU A 52 10.36 15.24 -6.60
N ASP A 53 9.72 16.40 -6.74
CA ASP A 53 10.37 17.68 -7.06
C ASP A 53 11.35 17.62 -8.27
N GLY A 54 11.02 16.79 -9.27
CA GLY A 54 11.83 16.59 -10.48
C GLY A 54 13.00 15.62 -10.33
N ALA A 55 13.26 15.11 -9.12
CA ALA A 55 14.17 13.99 -8.89
C ALA A 55 13.42 12.65 -9.01
N THR A 56 14.12 11.63 -9.49
CA THR A 56 13.61 10.26 -9.56
C THR A 56 14.39 9.38 -8.59
N GLU A 57 13.67 8.76 -7.66
CA GLU A 57 14.16 7.70 -6.79
C GLU A 57 13.66 6.35 -7.32
N THR A 58 14.55 5.37 -7.42
CA THR A 58 14.20 4.00 -7.79
C THR A 58 14.57 3.08 -6.65
N ILE A 59 13.57 2.37 -6.12
CA ILE A 59 13.71 1.44 -5.01
C ILE A 59 13.46 0.05 -5.57
N THR A 60 14.52 -0.75 -5.65
CA THR A 60 14.42 -2.15 -6.06
C THR A 60 14.08 -3.00 -4.84
N GLU A 61 12.79 -3.16 -4.55
CA GLU A 61 12.31 -4.02 -3.48
C GLU A 61 11.84 -5.36 -4.07
N LEU A 62 12.72 -6.37 -4.05
CA LEU A 62 12.38 -7.70 -4.51
C LEU A 62 11.66 -8.48 -3.42
N GLY A 63 10.48 -8.99 -3.75
CA GLY A 63 9.82 -10.04 -2.97
C GLY A 63 9.04 -9.54 -1.75
N LYS A 64 8.74 -8.24 -1.65
CA LYS A 64 7.82 -7.72 -0.64
C LYS A 64 6.38 -7.74 -1.14
N LYS A 65 5.43 -7.93 -0.21
CA LYS A 65 3.99 -7.82 -0.50
C LYS A 65 3.43 -6.42 -0.28
N GLU A 66 4.07 -5.64 0.58
CA GLU A 66 3.64 -4.31 0.94
C GLU A 66 4.81 -3.35 1.02
N TRP A 67 4.55 -2.09 0.67
CA TRP A 67 5.47 -0.98 0.82
C TRP A 67 4.67 0.29 1.12
N SER A 68 5.19 1.17 1.96
CA SER A 68 4.62 2.51 2.12
C SER A 68 5.68 3.57 2.35
N LYS A 69 5.33 4.81 2.00
CA LYS A 69 6.15 6.00 2.25
C LYS A 69 5.26 7.20 2.52
N SER A 70 5.57 7.90 3.61
CA SER A 70 4.91 9.16 3.98
C SER A 70 5.60 10.33 3.31
N PHE A 71 4.79 11.27 2.82
CA PHE A 71 5.24 12.51 2.18
C PHE A 71 4.65 13.70 2.92
N SER A 72 5.48 14.71 3.16
CA SER A 72 5.07 15.99 3.72
C SER A 72 5.91 17.11 3.08
N GLY A 73 5.25 18.22 2.74
CA GLY A 73 5.92 19.45 2.28
C GLY A 73 6.55 19.42 0.88
N LYS A 74 6.69 18.25 0.23
CA LYS A 74 7.26 18.12 -1.13
C LYS A 74 6.23 17.69 -2.17
N LYS A 75 6.42 18.11 -3.42
CA LYS A 75 5.53 17.76 -4.52
C LYS A 75 5.97 16.44 -5.15
N VAL A 76 5.38 15.34 -4.69
CA VAL A 76 5.39 14.09 -5.46
C VAL A 76 4.61 14.33 -6.74
N VAL A 77 5.22 14.03 -7.87
CA VAL A 77 4.61 14.14 -9.20
C VAL A 77 3.96 12.81 -9.57
N ALA A 78 4.67 11.71 -9.31
CA ALA A 78 4.15 10.37 -9.60
C ALA A 78 4.84 9.30 -8.75
N VAL A 79 4.12 8.22 -8.49
CA VAL A 79 4.66 6.95 -8.00
C VAL A 79 4.19 5.84 -8.92
N SER A 80 5.13 5.01 -9.35
CA SER A 80 4.87 3.80 -10.12
C SER A 80 5.40 2.60 -9.35
N VAL A 81 4.58 1.58 -9.19
CA VAL A 81 4.94 0.32 -8.56
C VAL A 81 4.75 -0.79 -9.56
N THR A 82 5.77 -1.63 -9.67
CA THR A 82 5.76 -2.82 -10.52
C THR A 82 5.91 -4.07 -9.68
N GLY A 83 5.27 -5.12 -10.16
CA GLY A 83 5.30 -6.43 -9.52
C GLY A 83 4.98 -7.53 -10.51
N GLY A 84 4.96 -8.76 -10.02
CA GLY A 84 4.60 -9.91 -10.82
C GLY A 84 4.04 -11.03 -9.97
N THR A 85 3.37 -11.98 -10.62
CA THR A 85 2.89 -13.18 -9.95
C THR A 85 4.02 -14.09 -9.53
N VAL A 86 3.88 -14.75 -8.37
CA VAL A 86 4.84 -15.77 -7.91
C VAL A 86 4.67 -17.06 -8.68
N ASP A 87 3.41 -17.46 -8.90
CA ASP A 87 3.04 -18.59 -9.77
C ASP A 87 2.14 -18.09 -10.89
N ALA A 88 2.66 -18.08 -12.12
CA ALA A 88 1.92 -17.64 -13.30
C ALA A 88 0.84 -18.64 -13.76
N ALA A 89 0.87 -19.89 -13.28
CA ALA A 89 -0.09 -20.92 -13.66
C ALA A 89 -1.35 -20.94 -12.77
N ASP A 90 -1.24 -20.43 -11.54
CA ASP A 90 -2.20 -20.78 -10.48
C ASP A 90 -3.27 -19.71 -10.19
N LYS A 91 -3.03 -18.42 -10.50
CA LYS A 91 -4.01 -17.30 -10.51
C LYS A 91 -3.41 -15.97 -10.98
N ALA A 92 -4.25 -15.04 -11.42
CA ALA A 92 -3.83 -13.65 -11.60
C ALA A 92 -3.44 -13.01 -10.24
N GLY A 93 -2.39 -12.20 -10.27
CA GLY A 93 -1.97 -11.37 -9.14
C GLY A 93 -2.71 -10.04 -9.17
N VAL A 94 -2.76 -9.36 -8.03
CA VAL A 94 -3.28 -8.00 -7.90
C VAL A 94 -2.24 -7.12 -7.25
N LEU A 95 -2.07 -5.91 -7.75
CA LEU A 95 -1.34 -4.82 -7.12
C LEU A 95 -2.28 -3.64 -6.94
N THR A 96 -2.37 -3.13 -5.72
CA THR A 96 -3.09 -1.90 -5.38
C THR A 96 -2.09 -0.87 -4.90
N LEU A 97 -2.15 0.33 -5.46
CA LEU A 97 -1.42 1.51 -5.03
C LEU A 97 -2.44 2.55 -4.57
N GLU A 98 -2.29 3.08 -3.37
CA GLU A 98 -3.24 3.99 -2.75
C GLU A 98 -2.55 5.23 -2.21
N VAL A 99 -3.24 6.37 -2.28
CA VAL A 99 -2.91 7.57 -1.52
C VAL A 99 -3.86 7.64 -0.34
N VAL A 100 -3.29 7.67 0.86
CA VAL A 100 -4.01 7.75 2.13
C VAL A 100 -3.76 9.13 2.74
N LYS A 101 -4.83 9.92 2.92
CA LYS A 101 -4.78 11.21 3.60
C LYS A 101 -5.75 11.17 4.77
N ASP A 102 -5.29 11.57 5.96
CA ASP A 102 -6.09 11.58 7.20
C ASP A 102 -6.78 10.23 7.49
N GLY A 103 -6.06 9.12 7.24
CA GLY A 103 -6.55 7.75 7.42
C GLY A 103 -7.58 7.29 6.39
N LYS A 104 -7.85 8.06 5.33
CA LYS A 104 -8.78 7.72 4.26
C LYS A 104 -8.06 7.57 2.93
N VAL A 105 -8.44 6.55 2.18
CA VAL A 105 -8.00 6.41 0.78
C VAL A 105 -8.65 7.49 -0.06
N VAL A 106 -7.83 8.36 -0.66
CA VAL A 106 -8.28 9.46 -1.53
C VAL A 106 -8.02 9.20 -3.01
N LYS A 107 -7.13 8.25 -3.33
CA LYS A 107 -6.82 7.84 -4.70
C LYS A 107 -6.35 6.40 -4.72
N THR A 108 -6.73 5.65 -5.75
CA THR A 108 -6.35 4.25 -5.94
C THR A 108 -5.96 4.01 -7.39
N SER A 109 -4.93 3.20 -7.60
CA SER A 109 -4.55 2.62 -8.87
C SER A 109 -4.41 1.11 -8.67
N LYS A 110 -4.97 0.31 -9.58
CA LYS A 110 -5.03 -1.15 -9.43
C LYS A 110 -4.61 -1.82 -10.72
N ALA A 111 -3.77 -2.86 -10.61
CA ALA A 111 -3.41 -3.75 -11.70
C ALA A 111 -3.79 -5.19 -11.34
N ASP A 112 -4.19 -5.97 -12.34
CA ASP A 112 -4.55 -7.39 -12.23
C ASP A 112 -3.90 -8.14 -13.41
N GLY A 113 -3.28 -9.29 -13.14
CA GLY A 113 -2.61 -10.11 -14.13
C GLY A 113 -1.30 -10.73 -13.64
N SER A 114 -0.48 -11.23 -14.57
CA SER A 114 0.84 -11.81 -14.24
C SER A 114 1.96 -10.77 -14.15
N ILE A 115 1.81 -9.66 -14.88
CA ILE A 115 2.68 -8.49 -14.84
C ILE A 115 1.85 -7.34 -14.30
N LEU A 116 2.32 -6.71 -13.24
CA LEU A 116 1.56 -5.71 -12.49
C LEU A 116 2.28 -4.38 -12.57
N VAL A 117 1.54 -3.34 -13.00
CA VAL A 117 2.02 -1.96 -13.02
C VAL A 117 0.90 -1.06 -12.53
N ALA A 118 1.06 -0.49 -11.34
CA ALA A 118 0.13 0.49 -10.77
C ALA A 118 0.85 1.84 -10.67
N THR A 119 0.22 2.89 -11.17
CA THR A 119 0.80 4.25 -11.16
C THR A 119 -0.22 5.25 -10.64
N ILE A 120 0.25 6.18 -9.82
CA ILE A 120 -0.49 7.35 -9.37
C ILE A 120 0.31 8.59 -9.74
N SER A 121 -0.34 9.56 -10.36
CA SER A 121 0.15 10.94 -10.49
C SER A 121 -0.61 11.84 -9.53
N MET A 122 0.04 12.82 -8.90
CA MET A 122 -0.59 13.71 -7.92
C MET A 122 -1.04 15.04 -8.52
#